data_AF-A0A0N4YCL0-F1
#
_entry.id   AF-A0A0N4YCL0-F1
#
_cell.length_a   1.000
_cell.length_b   1.000
_cell.length_c   1.000
_cell.angle_alpha   90.00
_cell.angle_beta   90.00
_cell.angle_gamma   90.00
#
_symmetry.space_group_name_H-M   'P 1'
#
loop_
_entity.id
_entity.type
_entity.pdbx_description
1 polymer ?
#
loop_
_entity_poly.entity_id
_entity_poly.type
_entity_poly.pdbx_seq_one_letter_code
_entity_poly.pdbx_strand_id
1 'polypeptide(L)'
;MLVERWHKRVKPELARTKSGVRVDGLVDILINAPPLMEEDRIIKMSRNLNYGRRRLALHHAAHIMAVKVYGNKVDAVKVVGEGRLCVSDKKGHHVKQSTCICGEKINNRCKKGQVCAYAFTYDCVVDSTAGVSCLHVHAAVTVAPNGLLRCDFASDDTLPVAIEREVPMCDLGRSCSPLSTGNDDSLDNLREVEGPSSYPVSDIEDI
;
A
#
# COMPACT_ATOMS: atom_id res chain seq x y z
N MET A 1 7.16 13.17 0.70
CA MET A 1 6.53 14.37 0.09
C MET A 1 5.77 15.31 1.02
N LEU A 2 5.03 14.89 2.07
CA LEU A 2 4.40 15.84 3.02
C LEU A 2 5.43 16.50 3.93
N VAL A 3 6.28 15.67 4.55
CA VAL A 3 7.43 16.10 5.36
C VAL A 3 8.38 16.97 4.55
N GLU A 4 8.60 16.69 3.27
CA GLU A 4 9.50 17.47 2.41
C GLU A 4 8.93 18.84 2.03
N ARG A 5 7.61 18.97 1.81
CA ARG A 5 6.95 20.27 1.57
C ARG A 5 6.84 21.09 2.85
N TRP A 6 6.58 20.42 3.98
CA TRP A 6 6.62 21.03 5.29
C TRP A 6 8.03 21.55 5.60
N HIS A 7 9.05 20.70 5.48
CA HIS A 7 10.45 21.09 5.60
C HIS A 7 10.84 22.18 4.60
N LYS A 8 10.40 22.14 3.33
CA LYS A 8 10.68 23.23 2.37
C LYS A 8 10.03 24.57 2.74
N ARG A 9 8.94 24.58 3.51
CA ARG A 9 8.31 25.81 4.04
C ARG A 9 8.95 26.27 5.33
N VAL A 10 9.23 25.34 6.24
CA VAL A 10 9.82 25.60 7.55
C VAL A 10 11.30 25.95 7.46
N LYS A 11 12.04 25.34 6.52
CA LYS A 11 13.48 25.56 6.32
C LYS A 11 13.86 27.00 5.92
N PRO A 12 13.19 27.70 4.98
CA PRO A 12 13.49 29.10 4.70
C PRO A 12 13.09 30.04 5.85
N GLU A 13 12.02 29.75 6.58
CA GLU A 13 11.63 30.49 7.79
C GLU A 13 12.68 30.33 8.90
N LEU A 14 13.21 29.11 9.10
CA LEU A 14 14.32 28.81 10.02
C LEU A 14 15.70 29.30 9.53
N ALA A 15 15.92 29.37 8.22
CA ALA A 15 17.21 29.78 7.64
C ALA A 15 17.36 31.31 7.58
N ARG A 16 16.25 32.04 7.46
CA ARG A 16 16.23 33.51 7.51
C ARG A 16 16.39 34.07 8.93
N THR A 17 16.35 33.22 9.96
CA THR A 17 16.22 33.60 11.38
C THR A 17 17.52 33.43 12.19
N LYS A 18 18.69 33.72 11.61
CA LYS A 18 19.95 33.83 12.37
C LYS A 18 19.94 34.95 13.44
N SER A 19 18.88 35.75 13.53
CA SER A 19 18.65 36.72 14.61
C SER A 19 17.19 36.67 15.09
N GLY A 20 16.90 35.91 16.15
CA GLY A 20 15.66 36.04 16.94
C GLY A 20 14.38 35.56 16.25
N VAL A 21 14.11 34.24 16.29
CA VAL A 21 12.77 33.72 16.00
C VAL A 21 11.82 34.26 17.08
N ARG A 22 10.82 35.05 16.69
CA ARG A 22 9.69 35.31 17.57
C ARG A 22 8.87 34.02 17.68
N VAL A 23 8.74 33.51 18.90
CA VAL A 23 7.96 32.31 19.22
C VAL A 23 6.58 32.35 18.57
N ASP A 24 5.97 33.54 18.53
CA ASP A 24 4.68 33.81 17.88
C ASP A 24 4.60 33.31 16.43
N GLY A 25 5.63 33.54 15.61
CA GLY A 25 5.63 33.14 14.20
C GLY A 25 5.73 31.62 14.02
N LEU A 26 6.45 30.93 14.91
CA LEU A 26 6.51 29.47 14.90
C LEU A 26 5.17 28.87 15.34
N VAL A 27 4.55 29.46 16.36
CA VAL A 27 3.23 29.06 16.85
C VAL A 27 2.18 29.24 15.76
N ASP A 28 2.20 30.37 15.03
CA ASP A 28 1.30 30.61 13.89
C ASP A 28 1.49 29.57 12.77
N ILE A 29 2.73 29.21 12.45
CA ILE A 29 3.02 28.14 11.46
C ILE A 29 2.43 26.81 11.93
N LEU A 30 2.59 26.46 13.21
CA LEU A 30 2.08 25.22 13.78
C LEU A 30 0.54 25.20 13.86
N ILE A 31 -0.10 26.31 14.20
CA ILE A 31 -1.57 26.44 14.22
C ILE A 31 -2.14 26.25 12.80
N ASN A 32 -1.47 26.80 11.79
CA ASN A 32 -1.91 26.70 10.40
C ASN A 32 -1.52 25.38 9.72
N ALA A 33 -0.67 24.55 10.34
CA ALA A 33 -0.21 23.29 9.75
C ALA A 33 -1.32 22.25 9.55
N PRO A 34 -2.16 21.93 10.55
CA PRO A 34 -3.17 20.88 10.45
C PRO A 34 -4.18 21.09 9.31
N PRO A 35 -4.80 22.27 9.12
CA PRO A 35 -5.77 22.45 8.04
C PRO A 35 -5.11 22.33 6.65
N LEU A 36 -3.89 22.84 6.48
CA LEU A 36 -3.12 22.70 5.22
C LEU A 36 -2.72 21.24 4.94
N MET A 37 -2.36 20.50 5.99
CA MET A 37 -2.05 19.08 5.87
C MET A 37 -3.29 18.26 5.54
N GLU A 38 -4.45 18.62 6.10
CA GLU A 38 -5.72 17.97 5.80
C GLU A 38 -6.20 18.27 4.38
N GLU A 39 -6.07 19.51 3.90
CA GLU A 39 -6.40 19.85 2.51
C GLU A 39 -5.49 19.11 1.51
N ASP A 40 -4.17 19.08 1.74
CA ASP A 40 -3.24 18.32 0.91
C ASP A 40 -3.52 16.80 1.00
N ARG A 41 -3.97 16.30 2.17
CA ARG A 41 -4.45 14.91 2.32
C ARG A 41 -5.69 14.67 1.48
N ILE A 42 -6.70 15.55 1.55
CA ILE A 42 -7.95 15.46 0.78
C ILE A 42 -7.66 15.51 -0.71
N ILE A 43 -6.85 16.47 -1.19
CA ILE A 43 -6.46 16.59 -2.61
C ILE A 43 -5.73 15.34 -3.07
N LYS A 44 -4.81 14.80 -2.26
CA LYS A 44 -4.09 13.59 -2.65
C LYS A 44 -4.92 12.32 -2.51
N MET A 45 -5.94 12.29 -1.66
CA MET A 45 -6.94 11.22 -1.65
C MET A 45 -7.83 11.30 -2.88
N SER A 46 -8.40 12.48 -3.18
CA SER A 46 -9.28 12.69 -4.33
C SER A 46 -8.58 12.44 -5.66
N ARG A 47 -7.29 12.80 -5.75
CA ARG A 47 -6.44 12.52 -6.93
C ARG A 47 -5.75 11.15 -6.90
N ASN A 48 -6.00 10.32 -5.88
CA ASN A 48 -5.37 8.99 -5.71
C ASN A 48 -3.82 9.01 -5.64
N LEU A 49 -3.20 10.10 -5.18
CA LEU A 49 -1.75 10.34 -5.23
C LEU A 49 -0.96 9.81 -4.02
N ASN A 50 -1.51 9.80 -2.81
CA ASN A 50 -0.70 9.56 -1.59
C ASN A 50 -0.64 8.08 -1.15
N TYR A 51 -1.75 7.35 -1.28
CA TYR A 51 -1.87 5.98 -0.75
C TYR A 51 -2.71 5.05 -1.64
N GLY A 52 -3.53 5.61 -2.54
CA GLY A 52 -4.41 4.87 -3.44
C GLY A 52 -3.64 3.93 -4.34
N ARG A 53 -2.64 4.39 -5.12
CA ARG A 53 -1.97 3.51 -6.10
C ARG A 53 -1.28 2.31 -5.50
N ARG A 54 -0.43 2.46 -4.47
CA ARG A 54 0.30 1.32 -3.89
C ARG A 54 -0.65 0.35 -3.19
N ARG A 55 -1.55 0.85 -2.33
CA ARG A 55 -2.50 -0.02 -1.63
C ARG A 55 -3.45 -0.70 -2.59
N LEU A 56 -4.02 0.04 -3.54
CA LEU A 56 -4.89 -0.52 -4.57
C LEU A 56 -4.16 -1.52 -5.47
N ALA A 57 -2.89 -1.26 -5.82
CA ALA A 57 -2.07 -2.21 -6.55
C ALA A 57 -1.84 -3.49 -5.73
N LEU A 58 -1.59 -3.40 -4.43
CA LEU A 58 -1.48 -4.57 -3.55
C LEU A 58 -2.80 -5.33 -3.43
N HIS A 59 -3.94 -4.63 -3.30
CA HIS A 59 -5.28 -5.23 -3.34
C HIS A 59 -5.54 -5.94 -4.68
N HIS A 60 -5.18 -5.32 -5.81
CA HIS A 60 -5.32 -5.94 -7.11
C HIS A 60 -4.39 -7.15 -7.27
N ALA A 61 -3.16 -7.07 -6.78
CA ALA A 61 -2.23 -8.19 -6.77
C ALA A 61 -2.76 -9.35 -5.92
N ALA A 62 -3.25 -9.07 -4.71
CA ALA A 62 -3.89 -10.06 -3.84
C ALA A 62 -5.12 -10.68 -4.52
N HIS A 63 -5.96 -9.88 -5.18
CA HIS A 63 -7.09 -10.40 -5.95
C HIS A 63 -6.65 -11.31 -7.10
N ILE A 64 -5.66 -10.89 -7.91
CA ILE A 64 -5.15 -11.70 -9.03
C ILE A 64 -4.57 -13.02 -8.51
N MET A 65 -3.80 -12.98 -7.42
CA MET A 65 -3.29 -14.18 -6.79
C MET A 65 -4.42 -15.07 -6.27
N ALA A 66 -5.48 -14.49 -5.70
CA ALA A 66 -6.61 -15.27 -5.16
C ALA A 66 -7.34 -16.01 -6.29
N VAL A 67 -7.62 -15.31 -7.39
CA VAL A 67 -8.21 -15.91 -8.60
C VAL A 67 -7.31 -17.02 -9.15
N LYS A 68 -5.98 -16.81 -9.19
CA LYS A 68 -5.05 -17.82 -9.69
C LYS A 68 -4.98 -19.07 -8.79
N VAL A 69 -4.98 -18.90 -7.47
CA VAL A 69 -4.79 -20.00 -6.51
C VAL A 69 -6.10 -20.74 -6.22
N TYR A 70 -7.21 -20.02 -6.13
CA TYR A 70 -8.50 -20.51 -5.65
C TYR A 70 -9.61 -20.50 -6.70
N GLY A 71 -9.41 -19.88 -7.88
CA GLY A 71 -10.46 -19.73 -8.89
C GLY A 71 -11.06 -21.06 -9.39
N ASN A 72 -10.27 -22.14 -9.36
CA ASN A 72 -10.73 -23.48 -9.76
C ASN A 72 -11.04 -24.40 -8.55
N LYS A 73 -10.97 -23.88 -7.32
CA LYS A 73 -11.09 -24.66 -6.08
C LYS A 73 -12.27 -24.18 -5.26
N VAL A 74 -13.48 -24.46 -5.73
CA VAL A 74 -14.72 -24.01 -5.06
C VAL A 74 -14.81 -24.56 -3.64
N ASP A 75 -14.38 -25.81 -3.44
CA ASP A 75 -14.39 -26.48 -2.12
C ASP A 75 -13.35 -25.93 -1.14
N ALA A 76 -12.42 -25.08 -1.60
CA ALA A 76 -11.43 -24.47 -0.72
C ALA A 76 -12.06 -23.45 0.22
N VAL A 77 -13.19 -22.82 -0.14
CA VAL A 77 -13.85 -21.84 0.72
C VAL A 77 -15.13 -22.45 1.29
N LYS A 78 -15.19 -22.57 2.62
CA LYS A 78 -16.35 -23.08 3.34
C LYS A 78 -17.01 -21.98 4.15
N VAL A 79 -18.32 -21.85 4.02
CA VAL A 79 -19.11 -20.94 4.85
C VAL A 79 -19.31 -21.61 6.21
N VAL A 80 -18.76 -21.00 7.27
CA VAL A 80 -18.87 -21.50 8.65
C VAL A 80 -20.09 -20.90 9.34
N GLY A 81 -20.48 -19.68 8.94
CA GLY A 81 -21.67 -19.00 9.42
C GLY A 81 -21.89 -17.70 8.65
N GLU A 82 -22.92 -16.96 9.01
CA GLU A 82 -23.25 -15.70 8.34
C GLU A 82 -22.08 -14.70 8.45
N GLY A 83 -21.56 -14.27 7.30
CA GLY A 83 -20.39 -13.40 7.24
C GLY A 83 -19.10 -14.03 7.77
N ARG A 84 -19.04 -15.34 8.01
CA ARG A 84 -17.85 -16.07 8.50
C ARG A 84 -17.49 -17.19 7.55
N LEU A 85 -16.32 -17.09 6.94
CA LEU A 85 -15.81 -18.04 5.96
C LEU A 85 -14.49 -18.62 6.45
N CYS A 86 -14.25 -19.89 6.12
CA CYS A 86 -12.98 -20.56 6.31
C CYS A 86 -12.38 -20.86 4.94
N VAL A 87 -11.18 -20.34 4.68
CA VAL A 87 -10.41 -20.59 3.47
C VAL A 87 -9.40 -21.69 3.79
N SER A 88 -9.60 -22.84 3.16
CA SER A 88 -8.79 -24.04 3.30
C SER A 88 -7.48 -23.83 2.53
N ASP A 89 -6.49 -23.31 3.23
CA ASP A 89 -5.08 -23.41 2.87
C ASP A 89 -4.37 -24.42 3.80
N LYS A 90 -3.04 -24.53 3.77
CA LYS A 90 -2.24 -25.44 4.61
C LYS A 90 -2.59 -25.42 6.10
N LYS A 91 -3.03 -24.27 6.65
CA LYS A 91 -3.40 -24.10 8.06
C LYS A 91 -4.88 -23.79 8.31
N GLY A 92 -5.65 -23.54 7.25
CA GLY A 92 -6.99 -22.96 7.35
C GLY A 92 -6.96 -21.51 7.86
N HIS A 93 -7.69 -20.62 7.19
CA HIS A 93 -7.77 -19.20 7.55
C HIS A 93 -9.21 -18.75 7.72
N HIS A 94 -9.50 -18.08 8.83
CA HIS A 94 -10.82 -17.53 9.10
C HIS A 94 -10.92 -16.11 8.57
N VAL A 95 -11.99 -15.84 7.84
CA VAL A 95 -12.37 -14.54 7.34
C VAL A 95 -13.73 -14.18 7.92
N LYS A 96 -13.81 -13.04 8.59
CA LYS A 96 -15.07 -12.50 9.10
C LYS A 96 -15.35 -11.16 8.45
N GLN A 97 -16.50 -11.04 7.81
CA GLN A 97 -17.00 -9.80 7.24
C GLN A 97 -17.70 -8.96 8.32
N SER A 98 -17.53 -7.65 8.21
CA SER A 98 -18.24 -6.60 8.93
C SER A 98 -18.80 -5.59 7.94
N THR A 99 -19.74 -4.77 8.40
CA THR A 99 -20.32 -3.71 7.57
C THR A 99 -19.24 -2.72 7.14
N CYS A 100 -19.18 -2.43 5.83
CA CYS A 100 -18.23 -1.48 5.29
C CYS A 100 -18.66 -0.04 5.64
N ILE A 101 -17.83 0.68 6.39
CA ILE A 101 -18.05 2.09 6.73
C ILE A 101 -17.46 3.07 5.70
N CYS A 102 -16.84 2.56 4.62
CA CYS A 102 -16.24 3.42 3.61
C CYS A 102 -17.31 3.99 2.68
N GLY A 103 -17.38 5.32 2.60
CA GLY A 103 -18.17 6.00 1.57
C GLY A 103 -17.70 5.61 0.16
N GLU A 104 -18.63 5.60 -0.80
CA GLU A 104 -18.40 5.17 -2.19
C GLU A 104 -17.25 5.94 -2.88
N LYS A 105 -17.07 7.20 -2.50
CA LYS A 105 -16.02 8.08 -3.03
C LYS A 105 -14.62 7.72 -2.53
N ILE A 106 -14.50 6.83 -1.53
CA ILE A 106 -13.22 6.43 -0.96
C ILE A 106 -12.72 5.19 -1.71
N ASN A 107 -11.68 5.38 -2.54
CA ASN A 107 -11.06 4.36 -3.40
C ASN A 107 -10.20 3.33 -2.62
N ASN A 108 -10.79 2.71 -1.61
CA ASN A 108 -10.17 1.67 -0.78
C ASN A 108 -10.71 0.26 -1.10
N ARG A 109 -11.61 0.15 -2.09
CA ARG A 109 -12.18 -1.13 -2.52
C ARG A 109 -11.40 -1.67 -3.72
N CYS A 110 -11.14 -2.97 -3.74
CA CYS A 110 -10.69 -3.63 -4.96
C CYS A 110 -11.78 -3.49 -6.03
N LYS A 111 -11.46 -2.98 -7.22
CA LYS A 111 -12.47 -2.71 -8.26
C LYS A 111 -13.14 -3.98 -8.78
N LYS A 112 -12.42 -5.09 -8.82
CA LYS A 112 -12.90 -6.37 -9.35
C LYS A 112 -13.74 -7.15 -8.34
N GLY A 113 -13.28 -7.21 -7.09
CA GLY A 113 -13.96 -7.98 -6.03
C GLY A 113 -14.80 -7.16 -5.07
N GLN A 114 -14.83 -5.83 -5.20
CA GLN A 114 -15.46 -4.89 -4.26
C GLN A 114 -15.04 -5.08 -2.78
N VAL A 115 -13.90 -5.73 -2.56
CA VAL A 115 -13.37 -6.05 -1.24
C VAL A 115 -12.79 -4.79 -0.60
N CYS A 116 -13.26 -4.46 0.61
CA CYS A 116 -12.73 -3.36 1.41
C CYS A 116 -11.91 -3.89 2.58
N ALA A 117 -10.70 -3.37 2.79
CA ALA A 117 -9.85 -3.77 3.93
C ALA A 117 -10.49 -3.54 5.31
N TYR A 118 -11.44 -2.60 5.41
CA TYR A 118 -12.12 -2.29 6.67
C TYR A 118 -13.41 -3.09 6.88
N ALA A 119 -13.86 -3.82 5.87
CA ALA A 119 -15.07 -4.66 5.93
C ALA A 119 -14.74 -6.12 6.26
N PHE A 120 -13.46 -6.47 6.42
CA PHE A 120 -13.04 -7.83 6.66
C PHE A 120 -11.96 -7.89 7.74
N THR A 121 -12.09 -8.89 8.59
CA THR A 121 -11.09 -9.30 9.58
C THR A 121 -10.65 -10.71 9.24
N TYR A 122 -9.36 -10.99 9.41
CA TYR A 122 -8.77 -12.28 9.06
C TYR A 122 -7.62 -12.63 10.00
N ASP A 123 -7.33 -13.93 10.13
CA ASP A 123 -6.26 -14.47 11.00
C ASP A 123 -4.92 -14.70 10.27
N CYS A 124 -4.85 -14.40 8.97
CA CYS A 124 -3.63 -14.52 8.17
C CYS A 124 -2.53 -13.56 8.65
N VAL A 125 -1.41 -14.12 9.12
CA VAL A 125 -0.23 -13.37 9.60
C VAL A 125 0.60 -12.80 8.44
N VAL A 126 0.60 -13.47 7.28
CA VAL A 126 1.48 -13.12 6.14
C VAL A 126 1.13 -11.75 5.55
N ASP A 127 -0.16 -11.41 5.54
CA ASP A 127 -0.68 -10.25 4.83
C ASP A 127 -1.29 -9.18 5.75
N SER A 128 -1.04 -9.23 7.06
CA SER A 128 -1.69 -8.39 8.10
C SER A 128 -1.39 -6.88 8.04
N THR A 129 -1.01 -6.38 6.88
CA THR A 129 -0.72 -4.96 6.64
C THR A 129 -1.98 -4.11 6.72
N ALA A 130 -1.93 -3.04 7.54
CA ALA A 130 -3.05 -2.14 7.74
C ALA A 130 -3.53 -1.53 6.40
N GLY A 131 -4.81 -1.76 6.07
CA GLY A 131 -5.46 -1.19 4.90
C GLY A 131 -5.29 -1.98 3.59
N VAL A 132 -4.73 -3.20 3.63
CA VAL A 132 -4.72 -4.15 2.51
C VAL A 132 -5.46 -5.43 2.91
N SER A 133 -6.36 -5.90 2.06
CA SER A 133 -7.06 -7.18 2.27
C SER A 133 -6.13 -8.30 1.83
N CYS A 134 -6.01 -9.34 2.65
CA CYS A 134 -5.18 -10.48 2.30
C CYS A 134 -5.78 -11.28 1.14
N LEU A 135 -4.93 -12.15 0.56
CA LEU A 135 -5.31 -13.14 -0.43
C LEU A 135 -6.59 -13.91 -0.06
N HIS A 136 -6.70 -14.36 1.20
CA HIS A 136 -7.81 -15.18 1.69
C HIS A 136 -9.13 -14.42 1.69
N VAL A 137 -9.13 -13.13 2.01
CA VAL A 137 -10.34 -12.31 1.90
C VAL A 137 -10.79 -12.23 0.45
N HIS A 138 -9.86 -12.01 -0.48
CA HIS A 138 -10.19 -12.00 -1.90
C HIS A 138 -10.75 -13.36 -2.35
N ALA A 139 -10.13 -14.46 -1.95
CA ALA A 139 -10.60 -15.82 -2.25
C ALA A 139 -12.03 -16.03 -1.72
N ALA A 140 -12.30 -15.66 -0.47
CA ALA A 140 -13.60 -15.77 0.16
C ALA A 140 -14.69 -15.06 -0.67
N VAL A 141 -14.41 -13.83 -1.12
CA VAL A 141 -15.35 -13.04 -1.90
C VAL A 141 -15.51 -13.55 -3.33
N THR A 142 -14.44 -13.99 -3.99
CA THR A 142 -14.52 -14.49 -5.37
C THR A 142 -15.14 -15.87 -5.48
N VAL A 143 -14.89 -16.76 -4.52
CA VAL A 143 -15.30 -18.17 -4.61
C VAL A 143 -16.64 -18.43 -3.95
N ALA A 144 -16.93 -17.76 -2.82
CA ALA A 144 -18.15 -17.97 -2.05
C ALA A 144 -18.89 -16.65 -1.78
N PRO A 145 -19.29 -15.88 -2.81
CA PRO A 145 -19.96 -14.60 -2.63
C PRO A 145 -21.29 -14.72 -1.87
N ASN A 146 -21.96 -15.86 -1.97
CA ASN A 146 -23.24 -16.12 -1.30
C ASN A 146 -23.12 -16.28 0.22
N GLY A 147 -21.91 -16.53 0.74
CA GLY A 147 -21.66 -16.63 2.19
C GLY A 147 -21.41 -15.28 2.87
N LEU A 148 -21.41 -14.19 2.09
CA LEU A 148 -21.17 -12.84 2.57
C LEU A 148 -22.46 -12.22 3.12
N LEU A 149 -22.30 -11.30 4.07
CA LEU A 149 -23.36 -10.39 4.48
C LEU A 149 -23.81 -9.60 3.25
N ARG A 150 -25.10 -9.68 2.94
CA ARG A 150 -25.71 -8.81 1.95
C ARG A 150 -25.57 -7.39 2.46
N CYS A 151 -24.75 -6.62 1.77
CA CYS A 151 -24.75 -5.19 1.98
C CYS A 151 -25.86 -4.67 1.08
N ASP A 152 -26.99 -4.25 1.67
CA ASP A 152 -28.11 -3.63 0.94
C ASP A 152 -27.75 -2.22 0.45
N PHE A 153 -26.58 -2.07 -0.17
CA PHE A 153 -26.33 -0.94 -1.04
C PHE A 153 -27.18 -1.21 -2.28
N ALA A 154 -28.31 -0.51 -2.39
CA ALA A 154 -29.14 -0.52 -3.59
C ALA A 154 -28.22 -0.36 -4.81
N SER A 155 -28.09 -1.43 -5.60
CA SER A 155 -27.38 -1.37 -6.86
C SER A 155 -28.17 -0.44 -7.76
N ASP A 156 -27.62 0.75 -8.01
CA ASP A 156 -28.05 1.56 -9.14
C ASP A 156 -27.54 0.86 -10.40
N ASP A 157 -28.36 -0.06 -10.93
CA ASP A 157 -28.08 -0.97 -12.05
C ASP A 157 -28.01 -0.24 -13.42
N THR A 158 -27.35 0.91 -13.48
CA THR A 158 -27.16 1.68 -14.72
C THR A 158 -25.71 2.06 -14.99
N LEU A 159 -24.80 1.08 -14.95
CA LEU A 159 -23.51 1.21 -15.62
C LEU A 159 -23.38 0.20 -16.76
N PRO A 160 -23.19 0.66 -18.01
CA PRO A 160 -23.11 -0.22 -19.16
C PRO A 160 -21.88 -1.11 -19.02
N VAL A 161 -22.09 -2.41 -19.25
CA VAL A 161 -21.03 -3.40 -19.47
C VAL A 161 -20.09 -2.83 -20.53
N ALA A 162 -18.87 -2.49 -20.12
CA ALA A 162 -17.84 -2.07 -21.06
C ALA A 162 -17.56 -3.25 -21.98
N ILE A 163 -17.95 -3.10 -23.25
CA ILE A 163 -17.58 -4.01 -24.34
C ILE A 163 -16.07 -4.14 -24.33
N GLU A 164 -15.57 -5.38 -24.24
CA GLU A 164 -14.16 -5.70 -24.40
C GLU A 164 -13.70 -5.19 -25.76
N ARG A 165 -12.95 -4.08 -25.77
CA ARG A 165 -12.17 -3.69 -26.94
C ARG A 165 -10.87 -4.47 -26.90
N GLU A 166 -10.69 -5.33 -27.89
CA GLU A 166 -9.39 -5.90 -28.22
C GLU A 166 -8.39 -4.75 -28.39
N VAL A 167 -7.38 -4.72 -27.51
CA VAL A 167 -6.26 -3.81 -27.66
C VAL A 167 -5.35 -4.44 -28.72
N PRO A 168 -5.05 -3.76 -29.85
CA PRO A 168 -4.13 -4.29 -30.83
C PRO A 168 -2.76 -4.47 -30.16
N MET A 169 -2.19 -5.67 -30.26
CA MET A 169 -0.80 -5.91 -29.92
C MET A 169 0.07 -4.96 -30.73
N CYS A 170 0.77 -4.04 -30.07
CA CYS A 170 1.83 -3.29 -30.72
C CYS A 170 3.01 -4.24 -30.97
N ASP A 171 3.32 -4.46 -32.25
CA ASP A 171 4.54 -5.08 -32.73
C ASP A 171 5.77 -4.37 -32.13
N LEU A 172 6.41 -4.99 -31.14
CA LEU A 172 7.76 -4.64 -30.70
C LEU A 172 8.78 -5.33 -31.61
N GLY A 173 8.72 -5.00 -32.90
CA GLY A 173 9.81 -5.21 -33.85
C GLY A 173 10.74 -4.02 -33.84
N ARG A 174 11.66 -3.93 -32.87
CA ARG A 174 12.85 -3.08 -32.99
C ARG A 174 14.06 -3.74 -32.31
N SER A 175 14.96 -4.18 -33.18
CA SER A 175 16.26 -4.79 -32.91
C SER A 175 17.10 -3.93 -31.96
N CYS A 176 17.55 -4.53 -30.86
CA CYS A 176 18.74 -4.06 -30.16
C CYS A 176 19.94 -4.84 -30.73
N SER A 177 20.82 -4.12 -31.43
CA SER A 177 22.12 -4.65 -31.83
C SER A 177 23.02 -4.88 -30.61
N PRO A 178 23.98 -5.83 -30.67
CA PRO A 178 24.80 -6.21 -29.54
C PRO A 178 25.95 -5.23 -29.31
N LEU A 179 26.12 -4.72 -28.08
CA LEU A 179 27.36 -4.09 -27.66
C LEU A 179 28.33 -5.17 -27.16
N SER A 180 29.28 -5.46 -28.05
CA SER A 180 30.70 -5.82 -27.83
C SER A 180 31.16 -6.27 -26.43
N THR A 181 31.73 -7.47 -26.44
CA THR A 181 32.71 -8.04 -25.52
C THR A 181 33.88 -7.10 -25.22
N GLY A 182 34.07 -6.78 -23.94
CA GLY A 182 35.32 -6.28 -23.39
C GLY A 182 35.80 -7.28 -22.33
N ASN A 183 36.96 -7.88 -22.60
CA ASN A 183 37.71 -8.73 -21.68
C ASN A 183 38.02 -7.96 -20.39
N ASP A 184 37.96 -8.62 -19.24
CA ASP A 184 38.86 -8.34 -18.12
C ASP A 184 39.01 -9.61 -17.27
N ASP A 185 40.13 -10.29 -17.53
CA ASP A 185 40.78 -11.22 -16.63
C ASP A 185 41.30 -10.46 -15.40
N SER A 186 41.02 -10.96 -14.20
CA SER A 186 42.03 -11.19 -13.13
C SER A 186 41.36 -11.45 -11.77
N LEU A 187 41.55 -12.69 -11.31
CA LEU A 187 41.51 -13.08 -9.91
C LEU A 187 42.82 -12.65 -9.21
N ASP A 188 42.79 -12.70 -7.87
CA ASP A 188 43.89 -12.56 -6.90
C ASP A 188 44.22 -11.15 -6.40
N ASN A 189 43.72 -10.82 -5.20
CA ASN A 189 44.57 -10.85 -3.99
C ASN A 189 43.78 -10.52 -2.71
N LEU A 190 43.88 -11.45 -1.77
CA LEU A 190 43.62 -11.26 -0.34
C LEU A 190 44.65 -10.29 0.25
N ARG A 191 44.20 -9.33 1.07
CA ARG A 191 44.96 -8.90 2.24
C ARG A 191 44.08 -8.26 3.30
N GLU A 192 44.09 -8.89 4.46
CA GLU A 192 43.61 -8.39 5.74
C GLU A 192 44.32 -7.08 6.08
N VAL A 193 43.56 -6.10 6.57
CA VAL A 193 44.10 -4.97 7.32
C VAL A 193 43.24 -4.81 8.57
N GLU A 194 43.77 -5.34 9.68
CA GLU A 194 43.39 -4.94 11.02
C GLU A 194 43.76 -3.47 11.22
N GLY A 195 42.84 -2.66 11.77
CA GLY A 195 43.07 -1.27 12.12
C GLY A 195 42.35 -0.93 13.43
N PRO A 196 43.03 -0.31 14.41
CA PRO A 196 42.55 -0.24 15.79
C PRO A 196 41.44 0.81 15.98
N SER A 197 40.41 0.39 16.71
CA SER A 197 39.41 1.26 17.33
C SER A 197 40.02 1.93 18.56
N SER A 198 40.16 3.25 18.52
CA SER A 198 40.37 4.07 19.72
C SER A 198 39.45 5.28 19.65
N TYR A 199 38.49 5.31 20.57
CA TYR A 199 37.70 6.51 20.88
C TYR A 199 38.29 7.13 22.15
N PRO A 200 38.63 8.42 22.17
CA PRO A 200 38.97 9.11 23.41
C PRO A 200 37.70 9.36 24.22
N VAL A 201 37.71 8.87 25.46
CA VAL A 201 36.80 9.29 26.53
C VAL A 201 37.29 10.65 27.01
N SER A 202 36.48 11.69 26.84
CA SER A 202 36.75 13.01 27.44
C SER A 202 36.29 12.99 28.90
N ASP A 203 37.23 13.29 29.78
CA ASP A 203 37.06 13.49 31.21
C ASP A 203 36.09 14.65 31.49
N ILE A 204 35.18 14.42 32.44
CA ILE A 204 34.31 15.42 33.05
C ILE A 204 35.07 15.91 34.29
N GLU A 205 35.53 17.16 34.27
CA GLU A 205 35.98 17.87 35.47
C GLU A 205 34.80 18.63 36.08
N ASP A 206 34.57 18.39 37.37
CA ASP A 206 33.67 19.13 38.25
C ASP A 206 34.17 20.58 38.45
N ILE A 207 33.29 21.56 38.17
CA ILE A 207 33.23 22.88 38.85
C ILE A 207 31.76 23.30 38.99
#